data_AF-A0A3C0CRL4-F1
#
_entry.id   AF-A0A3C0CRL4-F1
#
_cell.length_a   1.000
_cell.length_b   1.000
_cell.length_c   1.000
_cell.angle_alpha   90.00
_cell.angle_beta   90.00
_cell.angle_gamma   90.00
#
_symmetry.space_group_name_H-M   'P 1'
#
loop_
_entity.id
_entity.type
_entity.pdbx_description
1 polymer ?
#
loop_
_entity_poly.entity_id
_entity_poly.type
_entity_poly.pdbx_seq_one_letter_code
_entity_poly.pdbx_strand_id
1 'polypeptide(L)'
;MGVKCPTEGCTGDIIERRSKHGKLFYGCSRYPDCSFVSWNKPLDRKCPKCSSVLVEKQYRGKSQGIACSSESCDYKEPPEAETE
;
A
#
# COMPACT_ATOMS: atom_id res chain seq x y z
N MET A 1 -0.26 11.17 -7.65
CA MET A 1 0.89 10.30 -8.00
C MET A 1 0.66 8.93 -7.37
N GLY A 2 0.73 7.86 -8.16
CA GLY A 2 0.52 6.47 -7.69
C GLY A 2 1.68 5.98 -6.83
N VAL A 3 1.51 4.81 -6.19
CA VAL A 3 2.56 4.20 -5.36
C VAL A 3 3.39 3.26 -6.22
N LYS A 4 4.73 3.21 -6.09
CA LYS A 4 5.51 2.23 -6.85
C LYS A 4 5.23 0.81 -6.42
N CYS A 5 5.32 -0.11 -7.38
CA CYS A 5 5.19 -1.52 -7.11
C CYS A 5 6.31 -1.99 -6.18
N PRO A 6 6.01 -2.64 -5.04
CA PRO A 6 7.02 -3.15 -4.14
C PRO A 6 7.72 -4.43 -4.66
N THR A 7 7.27 -4.98 -5.79
CA THR A 7 7.88 -6.15 -6.41
C THR A 7 9.28 -5.80 -6.94
N GLU A 8 10.28 -6.52 -6.45
CA GLU A 8 11.67 -6.41 -6.92
C GLU A 8 11.74 -6.61 -8.44
N GLY A 9 12.30 -5.63 -9.15
CA GLY A 9 12.38 -5.63 -10.62
C GLY A 9 11.16 -5.05 -11.34
N CYS A 10 10.13 -4.60 -10.63
CA CYS A 10 8.99 -3.92 -11.24
C CYS A 10 9.12 -2.40 -11.11
N THR A 11 9.18 -1.69 -12.24
CA THR A 11 9.10 -0.21 -12.27
C THR A 11 7.68 0.27 -12.56
N GLY A 12 6.68 -0.58 -12.33
CA GLY A 12 5.27 -0.24 -12.51
C GLY A 12 4.71 0.49 -11.30
N ASP A 13 3.56 1.10 -11.49
CA ASP A 13 2.84 1.82 -10.45
C ASP A 13 1.63 1.01 -10.00
N ILE A 14 1.41 0.99 -8.70
CA ILE A 14 0.22 0.48 -8.08
C ILE A 14 -0.90 1.49 -8.31
N ILE A 15 -1.89 1.02 -9.06
CA ILE A 15 -3.09 1.79 -9.39
C ILE A 15 -4.28 1.21 -8.65
N GLU A 16 -5.15 2.10 -8.19
CA GLU A 16 -6.45 1.72 -7.66
C GLU A 16 -7.34 1.22 -8.79
N ARG A 17 -7.95 0.06 -8.57
CA ARG A 17 -8.89 -0.58 -9.48
C ARG A 17 -10.12 -1.01 -8.70
N ARG A 18 -11.25 -1.03 -9.38
CA ARG A 18 -12.52 -1.49 -8.81
C ARG A 18 -12.83 -2.86 -9.35
N SER A 19 -13.07 -3.81 -8.46
CA SER A 19 -13.50 -5.16 -8.82
C SER A 19 -14.96 -5.14 -9.30
N LYS A 20 -15.39 -6.18 -10.02
CA LYS A 20 -16.77 -6.34 -10.50
C LYS A 20 -17.81 -6.26 -9.36
N HIS A 21 -17.42 -6.67 -8.15
CA HIS A 21 -18.24 -6.57 -6.94
C HIS A 21 -18.14 -5.22 -6.20
N GLY A 22 -17.56 -4.19 -6.82
CA GLY A 22 -17.46 -2.85 -6.24
C GLY A 22 -16.37 -2.65 -5.18
N LYS A 23 -15.70 -3.72 -4.73
CA LYS A 23 -14.55 -3.59 -3.83
C LYS A 23 -13.36 -2.95 -4.55
N LEU A 24 -12.72 -1.98 -3.91
CA LEU A 24 -11.46 -1.39 -4.36
C LEU A 24 -10.31 -2.37 -4.08
N PHE A 25 -9.40 -2.46 -5.03
CA PHE A 25 -8.16 -3.20 -4.92
C PHE A 25 -7.05 -2.43 -5.62
N TYR A 26 -5.81 -2.71 -5.25
CA TYR A 26 -4.62 -2.05 -5.74
C TYR A 26 -3.82 -3.04 -6.55
N GLY A 27 -3.70 -2.81 -7.84
CA GLY A 27 -2.99 -3.70 -8.77
C GLY A 27 -1.84 -2.98 -9.45
N CYS A 28 -0.79 -3.72 -9.81
CA CYS A 28 0.30 -3.15 -10.61
C CYS A 28 -0.18 -2.77 -12.02
N SER A 29 0.25 -1.61 -12.53
CA SER A 29 -0.03 -1.14 -13.89
C SER A 29 0.66 -1.99 -14.96
N ARG A 30 1.73 -2.71 -14.58
CA ARG A 30 2.55 -3.57 -15.44
C ARG A 30 2.01 -5.00 -15.63
N TYR A 31 0.74 -5.28 -15.37
CA TYR A 31 0.18 -6.59 -15.69
C TYR A 31 0.26 -6.86 -17.22
N PRO A 32 0.75 -8.04 -17.71
CA PRO A 32 1.00 -9.30 -17.00
C PRO A 32 2.40 -9.48 -16.36
N ASP A 33 3.38 -8.62 -16.65
CA ASP A 33 4.74 -8.69 -16.09
C ASP A 33 4.76 -8.65 -14.55
N CYS A 34 3.79 -7.98 -13.93
CA CYS A 34 3.62 -7.96 -12.49
C CYS A 34 2.18 -8.28 -12.09
N SER A 35 1.99 -9.44 -11.46
CA SER A 35 0.69 -9.90 -10.93
C SER A 35 0.44 -9.48 -9.48
N PHE A 36 1.13 -8.45 -8.99
CA PHE A 36 0.95 -7.94 -7.64
C PHE A 36 -0.46 -7.34 -7.49
N VAL A 37 -1.18 -7.81 -6.46
CA VAL A 37 -2.50 -7.30 -6.08
C VAL A 37 -2.60 -7.20 -4.57
N SER A 38 -3.20 -6.12 -4.07
CA SER A 38 -3.40 -5.88 -2.65
C SER A 38 -4.77 -5.25 -2.40
N TRP A 39 -5.40 -5.60 -1.28
CA TRP A 39 -6.64 -4.95 -0.84
C TRP A 39 -6.38 -3.61 -0.15
N ASN A 40 -5.19 -3.44 0.42
CA ASN A 40 -4.73 -2.21 1.04
C ASN A 40 -3.72 -1.52 0.13
N LYS A 41 -3.69 -0.19 0.13
CA LYS A 41 -2.76 0.56 -0.70
C LYS A 41 -1.35 0.39 -0.14
N PRO A 42 -0.41 -0.26 -0.85
CA PRO A 42 0.99 -0.22 -0.44
C PRO A 42 1.48 1.22 -0.50
N LEU A 43 2.59 1.51 0.15
CA LEU A 43 3.27 2.80 0.12
C LEU A 43 4.64 2.64 -0.51
N ASP A 44 5.16 3.73 -1.08
CA ASP A 44 6.50 3.79 -1.67
C ASP A 44 7.62 3.70 -0.62
N ARG A 45 7.26 3.84 0.66
CA ARG A 45 8.17 3.74 1.80
C ARG A 45 8.23 2.32 2.36
N LYS A 46 9.45 1.92 2.71
CA LYS A 46 9.73 0.69 3.46
C LYS A 46 9.67 0.95 4.97
N CYS A 47 9.34 -0.08 5.72
CA CYS A 47 9.30 -0.06 7.17
C CYS A 47 10.72 0.11 7.73
N PRO A 48 10.99 1.10 8.60
CA PRO A 48 12.32 1.31 9.17
C PRO A 48 12.75 0.19 10.13
N LYS A 49 11.81 -0.62 10.64
CA LYS A 49 12.12 -1.73 11.57
C LYS A 49 12.49 -3.03 10.87
N CYS A 50 11.81 -3.37 9.77
CA CYS A 50 11.94 -4.69 9.13
C CYS A 50 12.15 -4.62 7.61
N SER A 51 12.31 -3.42 7.04
CA SER A 51 12.45 -3.18 5.59
C SER A 51 11.31 -3.72 4.72
N SER A 52 10.19 -4.14 5.32
CA SER A 52 9.00 -4.61 4.61
C SER A 52 8.16 -3.45 4.08
N VAL A 53 7.23 -3.73 3.18
CA VAL A 53 6.35 -2.72 2.58
C VAL A 53 5.40 -2.15 3.62
N LEU A 54 5.18 -0.84 3.61
CA LEU A 54 4.14 -0.20 4.42
C LEU A 54 2.84 -0.17 3.62
N VAL A 55 1.70 -0.32 4.30
CA VAL A 55 0.37 -0.31 3.69
C VAL A 55 -0.54 0.69 4.41
N GLU A 56 -1.36 1.41 3.67
CA GLU A 56 -2.42 2.24 4.24
C GLU A 56 -3.54 1.36 4.77
N LYS A 57 -3.85 1.50 6.06
CA LYS A 57 -5.03 0.94 6.70
C LYS A 57 -6.04 2.04 6.99
N GLN A 58 -7.29 1.77 6.65
CA GLN A 58 -8.40 2.63 7.06
C GLN A 58 -8.86 2.21 8.46
N TYR A 59 -8.86 3.16 9.40
CA TYR A 59 -9.35 2.94 10.76
C TYR A 59 -10.82 3.41 10.89
N ARG A 60 -11.52 2.85 11.89
CA ARG A 60 -12.89 3.27 12.25
C ARG A 60 -12.86 4.73 12.70
N GLY A 61 -13.24 5.66 11.81
CA GLY A 61 -13.21 7.10 12.09
C GLY A 61 -12.75 8.00 10.93
N LYS A 62 -12.59 7.46 9.70
CA LYS A 62 -12.07 8.17 8.50
C LYS A 62 -10.58 8.51 8.53
N SER A 63 -9.84 8.11 9.56
CA SER A 63 -8.37 8.22 9.55
C SER A 63 -7.75 7.10 8.72
N GLN A 64 -6.95 7.46 7.72
CA GLN A 64 -6.07 6.54 7.01
C GLN A 64 -4.74 6.51 7.74
N GLY A 65 -4.43 5.43 8.45
CA GLY A 65 -3.10 5.25 9.03
C GLY A 65 -2.25 4.33 8.17
N ILE A 66 -1.00 4.18 8.56
CA ILE A 66 0.00 3.37 7.90
C ILE A 66 0.35 2.22 8.85
N ALA A 67 0.40 1.01 8.32
CA ALA A 67 0.82 -0.17 9.07
C ALA A 67 1.83 -0.97 8.26
N CYS A 68 2.71 -1.70 8.94
CA CYS A 68 3.58 -2.65 8.26
C CYS A 68 2.77 -3.80 7.65
N SER A 69 3.15 -4.23 6.44
CA SER A 69 2.57 -5.42 5.81
C SER A 69 3.01 -6.72 6.47
N SER A 70 4.07 -6.69 7.29
CA SER A 70 4.62 -7.87 7.94
C SER A 70 3.93 -8.13 9.27
N GLU A 71 3.36 -9.32 9.44
CA GLU A 71 2.69 -9.73 10.69
C GLU A 71 3.66 -9.85 11.87
N SER A 72 4.96 -10.04 11.59
CA SER A 72 6.01 -10.05 12.60
C SER A 72 6.46 -8.65 13.04
N CYS A 73 5.91 -7.58 12.44
CA CYS A 73 6.31 -6.20 12.73
C CYS A 73 5.12 -5.36 13.21
N ASP A 74 5.19 -4.88 14.45
CA ASP A 74 4.12 -4.04 15.04
C ASP A 74 4.23 -2.55 14.67
N TYR A 75 4.96 -2.21 13.60
CA TYR A 75 5.14 -0.81 13.18
C TYR A 75 3.84 -0.24 12.58
N LYS A 76 3.38 0.88 13.15
CA LYS A 76 2.16 1.59 12.79
C LYS A 76 2.42 3.09 12.92
N GLU A 77 2.04 3.86 11.91
CA GLU A 77 2.07 5.33 11.95
C GLU A 77 0.64 5.85 11.76
N PRO A 78 0.16 6.77 12.61
CA PRO A 78 -1.07 7.50 12.32
C PRO A 78 -0.89 8.36 11.05
N PRO A 79 -1.98 8.79 10.37
CA PRO A 79 -1.85 9.83 9.35
C PRO A 79 -1.23 11.04 10.00
N GLU A 80 0.01 11.35 9.65
CA GLU A 80 0.57 12.67 9.91
C GLU A 80 -0.26 13.65 9.08
N ALA A 81 -1.20 14.29 9.77
CA ALA A 81 -1.78 15.53 9.32
C ALA A 81 -0.60 16.48 9.07
N GLU A 82 -0.31 16.70 7.79
CA GLU A 82 0.46 17.82 7.28
C GLU A 82 0.24 19.06 8.16
N THR A 83 1.27 19.36 8.95
CA THR A 83 1.40 20.60 9.71
C THR A 83 1.75 21.67 8.69
N GLU A 84 0.86 22.65 8.53
CA GLU A 84 1.14 23.94 7.89
C GLU A 84 1.83 24.87 8.89
#